data_AF-A0A1J3JXF5-F1
#
_entry.id   AF-A0A1J3JXF5-F1
#
_cell.length_a   1.000
_cell.length_b   1.000
_cell.length_c   1.000
_cell.angle_alpha   90.00
_cell.angle_beta   90.00
_cell.angle_gamma   90.00
#
_symmetry.space_group_name_H-M   'P 1'
#
loop_
_entity.id
_entity.type
_entity.pdbx_description
1 polymer ?
#
loop_
_entity_poly.entity_id
_entity_poly.type
_entity_poly.pdbx_seq_one_letter_code
_entity_poly.pdbx_strand_id
1 'polypeptide(L)'
;YDKYVLLLDFNSLYPSIIQEYNICFTTIPQSEDGVPCLPLSQTPGVLPKLMEHLVSIRKSVKQKMKKETGLKYLELDIRQQALKLTANSMYGCLGFSNSRFYAKPLAELITLQGREILQRTVDLVQNQLNLEVIYGDTDSIMIHTGLNDIEEVKAIKAKVIQEVNKKYRCLKIDCDGIYKRMLLLRKKKYAAVKLEFKDGKLCEEIERKGVDMVRRDWSLLSKEIGDLCLAKILY
;
A
#
# COMPACT_ATOMS: atom_id res chain seq x y z
N TYR A 1 0.40 -21.51 2.84
CA TYR A 1 0.07 -21.38 1.41
C TYR A 1 1.25 -21.86 0.60
N ASP A 2 1.02 -22.91 -0.18
CA ASP A 2 1.98 -23.62 -1.03
C ASP A 2 1.95 -23.17 -2.50
N LYS A 3 0.93 -22.38 -2.87
CA LYS A 3 0.73 -21.79 -4.20
C LYS A 3 0.93 -20.27 -4.19
N TYR A 4 0.96 -19.66 -5.38
CA TYR A 4 1.24 -18.23 -5.53
C TYR A 4 0.22 -17.32 -4.85
N VAL A 5 0.73 -16.32 -4.13
CA VAL A 5 -0.02 -15.24 -3.51
C VAL A 5 0.41 -13.91 -4.12
N LEU A 6 -0.55 -13.11 -4.58
CA LEU A 6 -0.33 -11.75 -5.06
C LEU A 6 -0.45 -10.76 -3.91
N LEU A 7 0.53 -9.87 -3.76
CA LEU A 7 0.43 -8.70 -2.90
C LEU A 7 0.16 -7.46 -3.75
N LEU A 8 -1.02 -6.88 -3.58
CA LEU A 8 -1.43 -5.64 -4.21
C LEU A 8 -1.54 -4.53 -3.16
N ASP A 9 -1.02 -3.35 -3.46
CA ASP A 9 -0.94 -2.20 -2.53
C ASP A 9 -1.41 -0.91 -3.21
N PHE A 10 -2.12 -0.07 -2.47
CA PHE A 10 -2.54 1.24 -2.95
C PHE A 10 -1.42 2.28 -2.84
N ASN A 11 -1.07 2.88 -3.98
CA ASN A 11 -0.04 3.91 -4.03
C ASN A 11 -0.47 5.16 -3.26
N SER A 12 0.18 5.42 -2.11
CA SER A 12 -0.09 6.60 -1.28
C SER A 12 -1.58 6.74 -0.98
N LEU A 13 -2.19 5.74 -0.32
CA LEU A 13 -3.63 5.64 -0.06
C LEU A 13 -4.26 6.96 0.43
N TYR A 14 -3.83 7.50 1.58
CA TYR A 14 -4.47 8.69 2.16
C TYR A 14 -4.30 9.96 1.32
N PRO A 15 -3.10 10.33 0.81
CA PRO A 15 -2.98 11.43 -0.14
C PRO A 15 -3.88 11.28 -1.38
N SER A 16 -4.06 10.06 -1.87
CA SER A 16 -4.92 9.77 -3.02
C SER A 16 -6.41 9.91 -2.68
N ILE A 17 -6.85 9.47 -1.49
CA ILE A 17 -8.23 9.64 -1.00
C ILE A 17 -8.58 11.13 -0.85
N ILE A 18 -7.65 11.93 -0.32
CA ILE A 18 -7.83 13.39 -0.20
C ILE A 18 -8.11 14.01 -1.56
N GLN A 19 -7.40 13.58 -2.62
CA GLN A 19 -7.58 14.06 -3.99
C GLN A 19 -8.84 13.49 -4.66
N GLU A 20 -9.12 12.20 -4.48
CA GLU A 20 -10.26 11.51 -5.07
C GLU A 20 -11.58 12.17 -4.64
N TYR A 21 -11.70 12.43 -3.34
CA TYR A 21 -12.94 12.89 -2.72
C TYR A 21 -12.92 14.37 -2.33
N ASN A 22 -11.94 15.15 -2.81
CA ASN A 22 -11.82 16.58 -2.56
C ASN A 22 -11.89 16.96 -1.06
N ILE A 23 -11.25 16.19 -0.18
CA ILE A 23 -11.35 16.38 1.27
C ILE A 23 -10.48 17.58 1.69
N CYS A 24 -11.11 18.62 2.24
CA CYS A 24 -10.43 19.83 2.69
C CYS A 24 -11.25 20.56 3.75
N PHE A 25 -10.59 21.40 4.54
CA PHE A 25 -11.23 22.36 5.46
C PHE A 25 -12.26 23.27 4.79
N THR A 26 -12.09 23.53 3.48
CA THR A 26 -12.93 24.47 2.72
C THR A 26 -14.05 23.79 1.93
N THR A 27 -14.07 22.46 1.89
CA THR A 27 -15.01 21.69 1.05
C THR A 27 -15.93 20.81 1.87
N ILE A 28 -15.46 20.33 3.03
CA ILE A 28 -16.25 19.55 3.96
C ILE A 28 -17.00 20.52 4.90
N PRO A 29 -18.34 20.41 4.99
CA PRO A 29 -19.10 21.21 5.94
C PRO A 29 -18.72 20.80 7.37
N GLN A 30 -18.72 21.78 8.29
CA GLN A 30 -18.54 21.48 9.71
C GLN A 30 -19.74 20.67 10.20
N SER A 31 -19.48 19.46 10.68
CA SER A 31 -20.46 18.64 11.38
C SER A 31 -20.11 18.69 12.86
N GLU A 32 -21.09 19.03 13.71
CA GLU A 32 -20.92 19.01 15.17
C GLU A 32 -20.88 17.57 15.71
N ASP A 33 -21.51 16.62 15.01
CA ASP A 33 -21.53 15.21 15.37
C ASP A 33 -21.21 14.27 14.19
N GLY A 34 -20.39 13.25 14.44
CA GLY A 34 -20.13 12.15 13.52
C GLY A 34 -19.16 12.44 12.36
N VAL A 35 -18.97 11.42 11.51
CA VAL A 35 -18.11 11.50 10.32
C VAL A 35 -18.83 12.32 9.25
N PRO A 36 -18.23 13.40 8.73
CA PRO A 36 -18.89 14.26 7.76
C PRO A 36 -19.12 13.56 6.42
N CYS A 37 -20.14 14.02 5.68
CA CYS A 37 -20.40 13.53 4.33
C CYS A 37 -19.34 14.05 3.33
N LEU A 38 -19.19 13.33 2.21
CA LEU A 38 -18.36 13.76 1.10
C LEU A 38 -18.83 15.10 0.51
N PRO A 39 -17.91 15.93 0.00
CA PRO A 39 -18.25 17.28 -0.44
C PRO A 39 -19.06 17.25 -1.75
N LEU A 40 -20.06 18.12 -1.86
CA LEU A 40 -20.82 18.32 -3.11
C LEU A 40 -20.10 19.26 -4.09
N SER A 41 -19.18 20.09 -3.59
CA SER A 41 -18.49 21.09 -4.41
C SER A 41 -17.47 20.45 -5.36
N GLN A 42 -17.54 20.86 -6.63
CA GLN A 42 -16.57 20.48 -7.65
C GLN A 42 -15.29 21.32 -7.63
N THR A 43 -15.26 22.44 -6.91
CA THR A 43 -14.06 23.28 -6.83
C THR A 43 -13.02 22.61 -5.93
N PRO A 44 -11.79 22.34 -6.42
CA PRO A 44 -10.79 21.66 -5.61
C PRO A 44 -10.32 22.54 -4.45
N GLY A 45 -10.38 21.98 -3.24
CA GLY A 45 -9.89 22.64 -2.03
C GLY A 45 -8.38 22.84 -2.02
N VAL A 46 -7.90 23.58 -1.01
CA VAL A 46 -6.46 23.85 -0.84
C VAL A 46 -5.66 22.56 -0.62
N LEU A 47 -6.16 21.67 0.25
CA LEU A 47 -5.45 20.44 0.62
C LEU A 47 -5.32 19.44 -0.54
N PRO A 48 -6.37 19.15 -1.33
CA PRO A 48 -6.25 18.33 -2.55
C PRO A 48 -5.26 18.88 -3.56
N LYS A 49 -5.26 20.20 -3.83
CA LYS A 49 -4.29 20.84 -4.73
C LYS A 49 -2.85 20.69 -4.24
N LEU A 50 -2.64 20.84 -2.93
CA LEU A 50 -1.33 20.63 -2.32
C LEU A 50 -0.86 19.18 -2.46
N MET A 51 -1.75 18.21 -2.24
CA MET A 51 -1.43 16.78 -2.40
C MET A 51 -1.08 16.46 -3.86
N GLU A 52 -1.88 16.97 -4.81
CA GLU A 52 -1.62 16.82 -6.25
C GLU A 52 -0.25 17.37 -6.62
N HIS A 53 0.10 18.55 -6.12
CA HIS A 53 1.41 19.17 -6.35
C HIS A 53 2.56 18.30 -5.81
N LEU A 54 2.47 17.82 -4.57
CA LEU A 54 3.51 16.96 -3.97
C LEU A 54 3.67 15.63 -4.72
N VAL A 55 2.55 15.00 -5.10
CA VAL A 55 2.55 13.74 -5.87
C VAL A 55 3.13 13.96 -7.27
N SER A 56 2.79 15.08 -7.92
CA SER A 56 3.32 15.45 -9.24
C SER A 56 4.84 15.66 -9.21
N ILE A 57 5.37 16.39 -8.24
CA ILE A 57 6.82 16.56 -8.05
C ILE A 57 7.48 15.20 -7.85
N ARG A 58 6.92 14.36 -6.98
CA ARG A 58 7.47 13.03 -6.71
C ARG A 58 7.49 12.15 -7.95
N LYS A 59 6.46 12.23 -8.79
CA LYS A 59 6.39 11.52 -10.07
C LYS A 59 7.48 11.99 -11.03
N SER A 60 7.73 13.30 -11.12
CA SER A 60 8.83 13.86 -11.92
C SER A 60 10.20 13.38 -11.42
N VAL A 61 10.42 13.37 -10.10
CA VAL A 61 11.66 12.84 -9.50
C VAL A 61 11.86 11.36 -9.84
N LYS A 62 10.82 10.53 -9.67
CA LYS A 62 10.88 9.10 -10.04
C LYS A 62 11.17 8.88 -11.53
N GLN A 63 10.66 9.75 -12.42
CA GLN A 63 10.97 9.67 -13.85
C GLN A 63 12.45 9.98 -14.13
N LYS A 64 13.04 10.94 -13.42
CA LYS A 64 14.47 11.26 -13.52
C LYS A 64 15.34 10.12 -12.98
N MET A 65 14.93 9.50 -11.87
CA MET A 65 15.65 8.35 -11.28
C MET A 65 15.86 7.20 -12.27
N LYS A 66 14.91 6.94 -13.16
CA LYS A 66 15.03 5.86 -14.16
C LYS A 66 16.18 6.05 -15.15
N LYS A 67 16.71 7.27 -15.28
CA LYS A 67 17.77 7.63 -16.25
C LYS A 67 19.15 7.77 -15.60
N GLU A 68 19.22 7.79 -14.28
CA GLU A 68 20.42 8.13 -13.52
C GLU A 68 20.93 6.91 -12.75
N THR A 69 22.25 6.84 -12.53
CA THR A 69 22.91 5.76 -11.78
C THR A 69 23.91 6.34 -10.77
N GLY A 70 24.34 5.52 -9.80
CA GLY A 70 25.35 5.92 -8.81
C GLY A 70 24.85 7.00 -7.83
N LEU A 71 25.68 8.00 -7.55
CA LEU A 71 25.39 9.03 -6.54
C LEU A 71 24.13 9.86 -6.85
N LYS A 72 23.91 10.19 -8.13
CA LYS A 72 22.71 10.94 -8.56
C LYS A 72 21.43 10.15 -8.33
N TYR A 73 21.47 8.84 -8.55
CA TYR A 73 20.33 7.98 -8.24
C TYR A 73 20.00 8.02 -6.75
N LEU A 74 21.03 7.94 -5.89
CA LEU A 74 20.87 7.98 -4.44
C LEU A 74 20.27 9.32 -3.97
N GLU A 75 20.76 10.45 -4.49
CA GLU A 75 20.21 11.78 -4.19
C GLU A 75 18.72 11.87 -4.56
N LEU A 76 18.36 11.41 -5.75
CA LEU A 76 16.97 11.42 -6.21
C LEU A 76 16.10 10.44 -5.41
N ASP A 77 16.63 9.31 -4.95
CA ASP A 77 15.91 8.40 -4.06
C ASP A 77 15.62 9.05 -2.71
N ILE A 78 16.61 9.69 -2.08
CA ILE A 78 16.40 10.46 -0.84
C ILE A 78 15.32 11.52 -1.07
N ARG A 79 15.36 12.24 -2.20
CA ARG A 79 14.36 13.25 -2.53
C ARG A 79 12.95 12.68 -2.70
N GLN A 80 12.78 11.54 -3.38
CA GLN A 80 11.45 10.93 -3.52
C GLN A 80 10.92 10.36 -2.20
N GLN A 81 11.80 9.86 -1.34
CA GLN A 81 11.45 9.39 0.00
C GLN A 81 10.98 10.55 0.88
N ALA A 82 11.69 11.68 0.87
CA ALA A 82 11.28 12.90 1.58
C ALA A 82 9.89 13.37 1.13
N LEU A 83 9.64 13.43 -0.19
CA LEU A 83 8.33 13.79 -0.73
C LEU A 83 7.22 12.81 -0.32
N LYS A 84 7.51 11.50 -0.29
CA LYS A 84 6.59 10.46 0.20
C LYS A 84 6.23 10.72 1.66
N LEU A 85 7.24 10.95 2.49
CA LEU A 85 7.09 11.16 3.92
C LEU A 85 6.26 12.41 4.19
N THR A 86 6.57 13.53 3.54
CA THR A 86 5.81 14.78 3.67
C THR A 86 4.34 14.59 3.29
N ALA A 87 4.04 13.94 2.16
CA ALA A 87 2.66 13.68 1.75
C ALA A 87 1.91 12.78 2.73
N ASN A 88 2.55 11.71 3.24
CA ASN A 88 1.94 10.80 4.20
C ASN A 88 1.71 11.46 5.57
N SER A 89 2.61 12.35 5.99
CA SER A 89 2.48 13.10 7.25
C SER A 89 1.32 14.09 7.25
N MET A 90 0.84 14.54 6.08
CA MET A 90 -0.27 15.49 5.99
C MET A 90 -1.55 14.96 6.62
N TYR A 91 -1.88 13.68 6.38
CA TYR A 91 -2.98 13.02 7.08
C TYR A 91 -2.74 12.95 8.60
N GLY A 92 -1.50 12.64 9.01
CA GLY A 92 -1.11 12.60 10.42
C GLY A 92 -1.34 13.93 11.13
N CYS A 93 -1.07 15.05 10.46
CA CYS A 93 -1.32 16.40 10.98
C CYS A 93 -2.81 16.69 11.20
N LEU A 94 -3.73 16.09 10.44
CA LEU A 94 -5.17 16.26 10.63
C LEU A 94 -5.67 15.50 11.86
N GLY A 95 -5.10 14.33 12.15
CA GLY A 95 -5.49 13.48 13.27
C GLY A 95 -4.78 13.79 14.60
N PHE A 96 -3.70 14.58 14.58
CA PHE A 96 -2.92 14.89 15.78
C PHE A 96 -3.53 16.06 16.57
N SER A 97 -3.96 15.81 17.81
CA SER A 97 -4.67 16.79 18.64
C SER A 97 -3.90 18.09 18.89
N ASN A 98 -2.56 18.04 18.95
CA ASN A 98 -1.74 19.23 19.18
C ASN A 98 -1.24 19.86 17.87
N SER A 99 -1.77 19.44 16.73
CA SER A 99 -1.48 20.05 15.44
C SER A 99 -2.19 21.39 15.31
N ARG A 100 -1.50 22.41 14.80
CA ARG A 100 -2.13 23.68 14.40
C ARG A 100 -3.24 23.49 13.36
N PHE A 101 -3.16 22.42 12.57
CA PHE A 101 -4.14 22.05 11.55
C PHE A 101 -4.97 20.83 11.96
N TYR A 102 -5.21 20.65 13.26
CA TYR A 102 -6.04 19.56 13.77
C TYR A 102 -7.45 19.64 13.20
N ALA A 103 -7.91 18.54 12.61
CA ALA A 103 -9.26 18.37 12.09
C ALA A 103 -9.64 16.89 12.13
N LYS A 104 -10.01 16.43 13.34
CA LYS A 104 -10.47 15.05 13.57
C LYS A 104 -11.55 14.59 12.59
N PRO A 105 -12.60 15.37 12.26
CA PRO A 105 -13.62 14.92 11.31
C PRO A 105 -13.06 14.59 9.92
N LEU A 106 -12.07 15.36 9.45
CA LEU A 106 -11.40 15.08 8.16
C LEU A 106 -10.57 13.80 8.23
N ALA A 107 -9.82 13.61 9.32
CA ALA A 107 -9.03 12.40 9.52
C ALA A 107 -9.94 11.16 9.58
N GLU A 108 -11.05 11.22 10.32
CA GLU A 108 -12.02 10.13 10.41
C GLU A 108 -12.64 9.80 9.05
N LEU A 109 -13.02 10.82 8.27
CA LEU A 109 -13.54 10.64 6.92
C LEU A 109 -12.52 9.97 5.99
N ILE A 110 -11.25 10.38 6.04
CA ILE A 110 -10.17 9.77 5.25
C ILE A 110 -10.03 8.27 5.61
N THR A 111 -10.03 7.94 6.91
CA THR A 111 -9.92 6.53 7.33
C THR A 111 -11.16 5.71 6.98
N LEU A 112 -12.35 6.32 7.05
CA LEU A 112 -13.60 5.67 6.64
C LEU A 112 -13.54 5.30 5.16
N GLN A 113 -13.19 6.26 4.31
CA GLN A 113 -13.04 6.02 2.87
C GLN A 113 -11.95 4.97 2.58
N GLY A 114 -10.85 4.98 3.34
CA GLY A 114 -9.81 3.95 3.22
C GLY A 114 -10.34 2.54 3.49
N ARG A 115 -11.11 2.36 4.57
CA ARG A 115 -11.74 1.06 4.90
C ARG A 115 -12.78 0.65 3.86
N GLU A 116 -13.62 1.59 3.40
CA GLU A 116 -14.62 1.31 2.37
C GLU A 116 -13.99 0.90 1.04
N ILE A 117 -12.93 1.60 0.62
CA ILE A 117 -12.19 1.27 -0.60
C ILE A 117 -11.59 -0.14 -0.49
N LEU A 118 -10.95 -0.46 0.64
CA LEU A 118 -10.36 -1.78 0.84
C LEU A 118 -11.44 -2.86 0.79
N GLN A 119 -12.55 -2.68 1.50
CA GLN A 119 -13.67 -3.63 1.49
C GLN A 119 -14.27 -3.80 0.09
N ARG A 120 -14.53 -2.70 -0.64
CA ARG A 120 -15.01 -2.76 -2.04
C ARG A 120 -14.04 -3.48 -2.97
N THR A 121 -12.73 -3.38 -2.69
CA THR A 121 -11.70 -4.09 -3.45
C THR A 121 -11.73 -5.58 -3.15
N VAL A 122 -11.87 -5.96 -1.87
CA VAL A 122 -12.07 -7.35 -1.45
C VAL A 122 -13.32 -7.94 -2.11
N ASP A 123 -14.45 -7.22 -2.03
CA ASP A 123 -15.72 -7.68 -2.61
C ASP A 123 -15.63 -7.82 -4.14
N LEU A 124 -14.92 -6.92 -4.83
CA LEU A 124 -14.67 -7.05 -6.27
C LEU A 124 -13.86 -8.31 -6.59
N VAL A 125 -12.78 -8.55 -5.83
CA VAL A 125 -11.89 -9.69 -6.07
C VAL A 125 -12.60 -11.01 -5.77
N GLN A 126 -13.36 -11.08 -4.67
CA GLN A 126 -14.06 -12.30 -4.27
C GLN A 126 -15.30 -12.56 -5.15
N ASN A 127 -16.14 -11.56 -5.41
CA ASN A 127 -17.43 -11.77 -6.06
C ASN A 127 -17.39 -11.66 -7.59
N GLN A 128 -16.52 -10.81 -8.16
CA GLN A 128 -16.46 -10.62 -9.62
C GLN A 128 -15.38 -11.46 -10.28
N LEU A 129 -14.26 -11.69 -9.58
CA LEU A 129 -13.12 -12.44 -10.10
C LEU A 129 -13.01 -13.86 -9.53
N ASN A 130 -13.84 -14.21 -8.52
CA ASN A 130 -13.84 -15.51 -7.85
C ASN A 130 -12.46 -15.91 -7.31
N LEU A 131 -11.72 -14.93 -6.77
CA LEU A 131 -10.40 -15.15 -6.17
C LEU A 131 -10.48 -15.04 -4.65
N GLU A 132 -9.66 -15.83 -3.96
CA GLU A 132 -9.62 -15.86 -2.50
C GLU A 132 -8.72 -14.74 -1.97
N VAL A 133 -9.27 -13.82 -1.18
CA VAL A 133 -8.48 -12.83 -0.43
C VAL A 133 -8.15 -13.40 0.95
N ILE A 134 -6.87 -13.65 1.20
CA ILE A 134 -6.40 -14.34 2.41
C ILE A 134 -5.94 -13.40 3.51
N TYR A 135 -5.61 -12.16 3.16
CA TYR A 135 -5.17 -11.14 4.10
C TYR A 135 -5.39 -9.74 3.53
N GLY A 136 -5.64 -8.78 4.42
CA GLY A 136 -5.67 -7.36 4.10
C GLY A 136 -5.12 -6.55 5.27
N ASP A 137 -4.30 -5.55 4.96
CA ASP A 137 -3.90 -4.49 5.89
C ASP A 137 -4.39 -3.14 5.35
N THR A 138 -4.12 -2.08 6.09
CA THR A 138 -4.53 -0.69 5.88
C THR A 138 -4.68 -0.27 4.40
N ASP A 139 -3.71 -0.58 3.55
CA ASP A 139 -3.62 -0.20 2.14
C ASP A 139 -3.31 -1.36 1.17
N SER A 140 -3.18 -2.58 1.68
CA SER A 140 -2.77 -3.74 0.88
C SER A 140 -3.69 -4.94 1.05
N ILE A 141 -3.80 -5.73 -0.01
CA ILE A 141 -4.52 -7.00 -0.03
C ILE A 141 -3.63 -8.11 -0.56
N MET A 142 -3.81 -9.31 -0.02
CA MET A 142 -3.14 -10.52 -0.46
C MET A 142 -4.16 -11.50 -1.03
N ILE A 143 -3.94 -11.89 -2.28
CA ILE A 143 -4.86 -12.73 -3.05
C ILE A 143 -4.18 -14.08 -3.28
N HIS A 144 -4.79 -15.15 -2.80
CA HIS A 144 -4.36 -16.50 -3.11
C HIS A 144 -4.88 -16.88 -4.49
N THR A 145 -3.96 -17.14 -5.42
CA THR A 145 -4.32 -17.38 -6.82
C THR A 145 -4.75 -18.82 -7.09
N GLY A 146 -4.34 -19.77 -6.24
CA GLY A 146 -4.58 -21.19 -6.48
C GLY A 146 -3.75 -21.79 -7.62
N LEU A 147 -2.80 -21.03 -8.19
CA LEU A 147 -2.01 -21.40 -9.36
C LEU A 147 -0.52 -21.59 -9.05
N ASN A 148 0.13 -22.40 -9.89
CA ASN A 148 1.58 -22.68 -9.85
C ASN A 148 2.33 -22.13 -11.07
N ASP A 149 1.62 -21.61 -12.08
CA ASP A 149 2.23 -20.95 -13.23
C ASP A 149 2.30 -19.43 -13.00
N ILE A 150 3.51 -18.88 -13.15
CA ILE A 150 3.77 -17.47 -12.98
C ILE A 150 3.14 -16.62 -14.10
N GLU A 151 3.01 -17.15 -15.31
CA GLU A 151 2.45 -16.38 -16.44
C GLU A 151 0.93 -16.20 -16.29
N GLU A 152 0.22 -17.24 -15.87
CA GLU A 152 -1.21 -17.14 -15.52
C GLU A 152 -1.43 -16.18 -14.34
N VAL A 153 -0.57 -16.25 -13.31
CA VAL A 153 -0.60 -15.32 -12.18
C VAL A 153 -0.39 -13.87 -12.62
N LYS A 154 0.51 -13.63 -13.58
CA LYS A 154 0.71 -12.29 -14.17
C LYS A 154 -0.53 -11.82 -14.94
N ALA A 155 -1.23 -12.71 -15.64
CA ALA A 155 -2.48 -12.39 -16.33
C ALA A 155 -3.60 -12.03 -15.35
N ILE A 156 -3.79 -12.81 -14.28
CA ILE A 156 -4.75 -12.52 -13.20
C ILE A 156 -4.40 -11.18 -12.54
N LYS A 157 -3.14 -10.96 -12.20
CA LYS A 157 -2.65 -9.70 -11.63
C LYS A 157 -3.03 -8.52 -12.50
N ALA A 158 -2.77 -8.58 -13.81
CA ALA A 158 -3.11 -7.50 -14.74
C ALA A 158 -4.63 -7.24 -14.77
N LYS A 159 -5.44 -8.29 -14.79
CA LYS A 159 -6.91 -8.21 -14.75
C LYS A 159 -7.41 -7.53 -13.46
N VAL A 160 -6.93 -7.96 -12.30
CA VAL A 160 -7.33 -7.38 -11.00
C VAL A 160 -6.96 -5.90 -10.94
N ILE A 161 -5.72 -5.54 -11.27
CA ILE A 161 -5.24 -4.16 -11.26
C ILE A 161 -6.09 -3.28 -12.18
N GLN A 162 -6.43 -3.79 -13.37
CA GLN A 162 -7.25 -3.05 -14.33
C GLN A 162 -8.67 -2.80 -13.81
N GLU A 163 -9.34 -3.81 -13.26
CA GLU A 163 -10.71 -3.67 -12.74
C GLU A 163 -10.81 -2.74 -11.53
N VAL A 164 -9.83 -2.80 -10.63
CA VAL A 164 -9.78 -1.90 -9.46
C VAL A 164 -9.49 -0.46 -9.91
N ASN A 165 -8.49 -0.26 -10.77
CA ASN A 165 -8.09 1.08 -11.20
C ASN A 165 -9.13 1.77 -12.10
N LYS A 166 -10.04 1.02 -12.74
CA LYS A 166 -11.18 1.59 -13.49
C LYS A 166 -12.17 2.33 -12.58
N LYS A 167 -12.26 1.97 -11.29
CA LYS A 167 -13.25 2.54 -10.36
C LYS A 167 -12.87 3.90 -9.79
N TYR A 168 -11.60 4.31 -9.90
CA TYR A 168 -11.08 5.49 -9.23
C TYR A 168 -10.29 6.38 -10.20
N ARG A 169 -10.31 7.69 -9.98
CA ARG A 169 -9.62 8.66 -10.85
C ARG A 169 -8.16 8.86 -10.46
N CYS A 170 -7.91 9.07 -9.18
CA CYS A 170 -6.63 9.43 -8.59
C CYS A 170 -5.99 8.24 -7.87
N LEU A 171 -6.80 7.38 -7.25
CA LEU A 171 -6.32 6.21 -6.54
C LEU A 171 -5.89 5.09 -7.49
N LYS A 172 -4.71 4.51 -7.23
CA LYS A 172 -4.17 3.40 -8.03
C LYS A 172 -3.63 2.28 -7.15
N ILE A 173 -4.09 1.07 -7.41
CA ILE A 173 -3.50 -0.16 -6.89
C ILE A 173 -2.41 -0.65 -7.83
N ASP A 174 -1.31 -1.15 -7.28
CA ASP A 174 -0.20 -1.75 -8.02
C ASP A 174 0.29 -3.02 -7.33
N CYS A 175 1.10 -3.81 -8.02
CA CYS A 175 1.68 -5.02 -7.48
C CYS A 175 2.96 -4.71 -6.71
N ASP A 176 2.98 -4.97 -5.41
CA ASP A 176 4.19 -4.83 -4.59
C ASP A 176 5.03 -6.12 -4.57
N GLY A 177 4.39 -7.27 -4.82
CA GLY A 177 5.11 -8.55 -4.88
C GLY A 177 4.26 -9.74 -5.29
N ILE A 178 4.95 -10.79 -5.72
CA ILE A 178 4.39 -12.13 -5.91
C ILE A 178 5.14 -13.06 -4.95
N TYR A 179 4.40 -13.76 -4.10
CA TYR A 179 4.96 -14.73 -3.18
C TYR A 179 4.73 -16.15 -3.68
N LYS A 180 5.79 -16.94 -3.80
CA LYS A 180 5.73 -18.35 -4.19
C LYS A 180 5.07 -19.21 -3.12
N ARG A 181 5.47 -18.98 -1.88
CA ARG A 181 4.96 -19.66 -0.69
C ARG A 181 4.83 -18.64 0.42
N MET A 182 3.83 -18.83 1.27
CA MET A 182 3.55 -17.90 2.36
C MET A 182 3.09 -18.63 3.61
N LEU A 183 3.67 -18.23 4.75
CA LEU A 183 3.27 -18.59 6.10
C LEU A 183 2.66 -17.35 6.77
N LEU A 184 1.34 -17.32 6.85
CA LEU A 184 0.59 -16.29 7.57
C LEU A 184 0.36 -16.78 9.01
N LEU A 185 0.93 -16.10 10.00
CA LEU A 185 0.80 -16.50 11.42
C LEU A 185 -0.29 -15.70 12.12
N ARG A 186 -0.19 -14.37 12.10
CA ARG A 186 -1.13 -13.43 12.72
C ARG A 186 -1.17 -12.12 11.93
N LYS A 187 -2.08 -11.22 12.30
CA LYS A 187 -2.08 -9.84 11.80
C LYS A 187 -0.69 -9.22 11.95
N LYS A 188 -0.16 -8.66 10.86
CA LYS A 188 1.19 -8.07 10.76
C LYS A 188 2.34 -9.02 11.12
N LYS A 189 2.12 -10.34 11.15
CA LYS A 189 3.13 -11.38 11.39
C LYS A 189 3.05 -12.45 10.30
N TYR A 190 3.91 -12.36 9.30
CA TYR A 190 4.00 -13.32 8.22
C TYR A 190 5.42 -13.44 7.68
N ALA A 191 5.67 -14.56 7.00
CA ALA A 191 6.89 -14.80 6.26
C ALA A 191 6.55 -15.45 4.92
N ALA A 192 7.25 -15.04 3.87
CA ALA A 192 6.93 -15.48 2.51
C ALA A 192 8.17 -15.51 1.63
N VAL A 193 8.17 -16.38 0.62
CA VAL A 193 9.19 -16.42 -0.43
C VAL A 193 8.77 -15.45 -1.53
N LYS A 194 9.36 -14.25 -1.55
CA LYS A 194 9.12 -13.22 -2.56
C LYS A 194 9.91 -13.53 -3.82
N LEU A 195 9.24 -13.38 -4.95
CA LEU A 195 9.85 -13.46 -6.27
C LEU A 195 10.39 -12.08 -6.68
N GLU A 196 11.69 -12.01 -6.96
CA GLU A 196 12.35 -10.82 -7.50
C GLU A 196 13.02 -11.14 -8.83
N PHE A 197 12.95 -10.21 -9.78
CA PHE A 197 13.69 -10.32 -11.04
C PHE A 197 14.99 -9.52 -10.90
N LYS A 198 16.12 -10.21 -10.72
CA LYS A 198 17.47 -9.62 -10.71
C LYS A 198 18.21 -10.09 -11.95
N ASP A 199 18.69 -9.14 -12.77
CA ASP A 199 19.45 -9.40 -14.00
C ASP A 199 18.80 -10.41 -14.96
N GLY A 200 17.48 -10.34 -15.10
CA GLY A 200 16.70 -11.24 -15.97
C GLY A 200 16.51 -12.66 -15.42
N LYS A 201 17.01 -12.96 -14.22
CA LYS A 201 16.77 -14.23 -13.51
C LYS A 201 15.76 -14.06 -12.39
N LEU A 202 14.93 -15.08 -12.21
CA LEU A 202 14.00 -15.16 -11.09
C LEU A 202 14.78 -15.58 -9.84
N CYS A 203 14.85 -14.69 -8.86
CA CYS A 203 15.44 -14.94 -7.55
C CYS A 203 14.34 -15.07 -6.50
N GLU A 204 14.56 -15.95 -5.55
CA GLU A 204 13.67 -16.19 -4.41
C GLU A 204 14.31 -15.60 -3.16
N GLU A 205 13.61 -14.69 -2.49
CA GLU A 205 14.07 -14.06 -1.25
C GLU A 205 13.03 -14.24 -0.14
N ILE A 206 13.46 -14.67 1.05
CA ILE A 206 12.55 -14.78 2.20
C ILE A 206 12.29 -13.39 2.78
N GLU A 207 11.08 -12.90 2.60
CA GLU A 207 10.59 -11.71 3.24
C GLU A 207 9.97 -12.04 4.62
N ARG A 208 10.36 -11.30 5.64
CA ARG A 208 9.92 -11.46 7.04
C ARG A 208 9.27 -10.18 7.52
N LYS A 209 8.02 -10.25 7.99
CA LYS A 209 7.27 -9.07 8.46
C LYS A 209 6.70 -9.33 9.84
N GLY A 210 7.18 -8.56 10.83
CA GLY A 210 6.71 -8.56 12.21
C GLY A 210 6.95 -9.85 13.02
N VAL A 211 7.55 -10.87 12.41
CA VAL A 211 8.02 -12.09 13.10
C VAL A 211 9.16 -11.76 14.06
N ASP A 212 9.37 -12.61 15.05
CA ASP A 212 10.26 -12.32 16.17
C ASP A 212 11.74 -12.17 15.72
N MET A 213 12.12 -12.81 14.60
CA MET A 213 13.44 -12.70 13.99
C MET A 213 13.85 -11.28 13.58
N VAL A 214 12.89 -10.43 13.18
CA VAL A 214 13.17 -9.05 12.75
C VAL A 214 13.14 -8.04 13.90
N ARG A 215 12.71 -8.46 15.09
CA ARG A 215 12.59 -7.55 16.23
C ARG A 215 13.91 -7.48 17.02
N ARG A 216 14.23 -6.32 17.60
CA ARG A 216 15.50 -6.09 18.30
C ARG A 216 15.53 -6.68 19.72
N ASP A 217 14.38 -7.00 20.29
CA ASP A 217 14.17 -7.50 21.65
C ASP A 217 14.43 -9.01 21.84
N TRP A 218 14.72 -9.74 20.76
CA TRP A 218 15.00 -11.18 20.80
C TRP A 218 16.51 -11.50 20.70
N SER A 219 16.92 -12.57 21.40
CA SER A 219 18.31 -13.06 21.39
C SER A 219 18.74 -13.52 20.00
N LEU A 220 20.02 -13.36 19.67
CA LEU A 220 20.57 -13.76 18.37
C LEU A 220 20.35 -15.25 18.08
N LEU A 221 20.55 -16.11 19.08
CA LEU A 221 20.33 -17.56 18.97
C LEU A 221 18.87 -17.89 18.56
N SER A 222 17.88 -17.21 19.15
CA SER A 222 16.48 -17.41 18.78
C SER A 222 16.18 -17.00 17.35
N LYS A 223 16.87 -15.96 16.84
CA LYS A 223 16.71 -15.48 15.47
C LYS A 223 17.30 -16.48 14.47
N GLU A 224 18.51 -16.95 14.73
CA GLU A 224 19.21 -17.93 13.90
C GLU A 224 18.43 -19.24 13.80
N ILE A 225 17.98 -19.79 14.94
CA ILE A 225 17.15 -21.00 14.96
C ILE A 225 15.82 -20.75 14.24
N GLY A 226 15.17 -19.61 14.50
CA GLY A 226 13.92 -19.24 13.84
C GLY A 226 14.07 -19.16 12.31
N ASP A 227 15.19 -18.64 11.83
CA ASP A 227 15.51 -18.58 10.41
C ASP A 227 15.76 -19.95 9.79
N LEU A 228 16.46 -20.84 10.49
CA LEU A 228 16.65 -22.23 10.06
C LEU A 228 15.32 -22.99 9.97
N CYS A 229 14.45 -22.82 10.96
CA CYS A 229 13.10 -23.40 10.94
C CYS A 229 12.27 -22.84 9.79
N LEU A 230 12.32 -21.53 9.57
CA LEU A 230 11.55 -20.87 8.52
C LEU A 230 12.00 -21.32 7.13
N ALA A 231 13.31 -21.47 6.91
CA ALA A 231 13.86 -21.98 5.67
C ALA A 231 13.32 -23.38 5.36
N LYS A 232 13.23 -24.28 6.35
CA LYS A 232 12.66 -25.63 6.19
C LYS A 232 11.16 -25.67 5.96
N ILE A 233 10.42 -24.66 6.41
CA ILE A 233 8.96 -24.59 6.20
C ILE A 233 8.65 -24.04 4.80
N LEU A 234 9.45 -23.07 4.35
CA LEU A 234 9.22 -22.36 3.10
C LEU A 234 9.88 -23.02 1.88
N TYR A 235 10.94 -23.81 2.03
CA TYR A 235 11.57 -24.59 0.96
C TYR A 235 11.27 -26.07 1.11
#